data_AF-A0A2N8N859-F1
#
_entry.id   AF-A0A2N8N859-F1
#
_cell.length_a   1.000
_cell.length_b   1.000
_cell.length_c   1.000
_cell.angle_alpha   90.00
_cell.angle_beta   90.00
_cell.angle_gamma   90.00
#
_symmetry.space_group_name_H-M   'P 1'
#
loop_
_entity.id
_entity.type
_entity.pdbx_description
1 polymer ?
#
loop_
_entity_poly.entity_id
_entity_poly.type
_entity_poly.pdbx_seq_one_letter_code
_entity_poly.pdbx_strand_id
1 'polypeptide(L)'
;MAFYYCHTLGQRIADAHRYDDVRLYDKAYRPAHFSDQPLSASEVRQLCTDEGVDAVISLDRLLFNVKGDVNPLYFLTTNPFRVEVTGTLRLSIPSDTLPTVRVVHLSDTLRAAFEGTINGAEAIRQAIRTALYEVSLYMAEKSSLQFVPHWESNVRWYYTASSSAWKEADAYAAAEKWKEASAIWHRLYEQTSNWKLRARLASNIAVSEEFSGNLSLASDWADRSYAHYLEHSSATAPTTLDRQRRYAAAMKQRLLSDSELKKLAE
;
A
#
# COMPACT_ATOMS: atom_id res chain seq x y z
N MET A 1 1.26 20.61 13.48
CA MET A 1 0.99 19.51 12.52
C MET A 1 2.12 18.50 12.51
N ALA A 2 3.36 18.88 12.20
CA ALA A 2 4.50 17.94 12.17
C ALA A 2 4.68 17.11 13.45
N PHE A 3 4.60 17.73 14.65
CA PHE A 3 4.65 16.99 15.91
C PHE A 3 3.56 15.91 16.01
N TYR A 4 2.29 16.26 15.79
CA TYR A 4 1.17 15.31 15.83
C TYR A 4 1.30 14.20 14.79
N TYR A 5 1.80 14.55 13.61
CA TYR A 5 2.11 13.58 12.56
C TYR A 5 3.16 12.57 13.03
N CYS A 6 4.32 13.03 13.49
CA CYS A 6 5.42 12.16 13.92
C CYS A 6 5.04 11.32 15.14
N HIS A 7 4.30 11.91 16.09
CA HIS A 7 3.80 11.20 17.26
C HIS A 7 2.86 10.05 16.86
N THR A 8 1.86 10.34 16.01
CA THR A 8 0.91 9.33 15.53
C THR A 8 1.60 8.25 14.69
N LEU A 9 2.54 8.65 13.83
CA LEU A 9 3.34 7.72 13.03
C LEU A 9 4.12 6.77 13.94
N GLY A 10 4.82 7.31 14.94
CA GLY A 10 5.58 6.51 15.91
C GLY A 10 4.69 5.55 16.69
N GLN A 11 3.53 6.01 17.18
CA GLN A 11 2.55 5.17 17.86
C GLN A 11 2.09 4.00 16.98
N ARG A 12 1.69 4.26 15.74
CA ARG A 12 1.24 3.20 14.82
C ARG A 12 2.32 2.20 14.47
N ILE A 13 3.57 2.64 14.38
CA ILE A 13 4.71 1.75 14.16
C ILE A 13 4.96 0.89 15.42
N ALA A 14 4.88 1.47 16.62
CA ALA A 14 5.03 0.76 17.88
C ALA A 14 3.92 -0.29 18.09
N ASP A 15 2.67 0.06 17.79
CA ASP A 15 1.48 -0.80 17.90
C ASP A 15 1.57 -2.05 17.00
N ALA A 16 2.38 -2.01 15.94
CA ALA A 16 2.61 -3.15 15.06
C ALA A 16 3.55 -4.21 15.68
N HIS A 17 4.19 -3.92 16.82
CA HIS A 17 5.10 -4.81 17.54
C HIS A 17 6.24 -5.40 16.67
N ARG A 18 6.62 -4.68 15.60
CA ARG A 18 7.72 -5.08 14.71
C ARG A 18 9.10 -4.71 15.27
N TYR A 19 9.16 -3.65 16.08
CA TYR A 19 10.39 -3.09 16.61
C TYR A 19 10.36 -3.17 18.13
N ASP A 20 11.52 -3.36 18.77
CA ASP A 20 11.63 -3.46 20.22
C ASP A 20 11.25 -2.15 20.92
N ASP A 21 11.57 -1.02 20.29
CA ASP A 21 11.27 0.32 20.78
C ASP A 21 11.09 1.31 19.62
N VAL A 22 10.22 2.30 19.79
CA VAL A 22 9.99 3.40 18.84
C VAL A 22 9.89 4.70 19.62
N ARG A 23 10.90 5.56 19.47
CA ARG A 23 11.01 6.81 20.21
C ARG A 23 10.67 8.02 19.34
N LEU A 24 9.91 8.95 19.91
CA LEU A 24 9.68 10.25 19.29
C LEU A 24 10.81 11.21 19.70
N TYR A 25 11.60 11.66 18.72
CA TYR A 25 12.54 12.74 18.91
C TYR A 25 11.80 14.08 18.89
N ASP A 26 11.80 14.81 20.01
CA ASP A 26 10.96 15.99 20.25
C ASP A 26 11.56 17.31 19.75
N LYS A 27 12.83 17.29 19.33
CA LYS A 27 13.54 18.47 18.81
C LYS A 27 13.48 18.51 17.29
N ALA A 28 13.27 19.71 16.76
CA ALA A 28 13.48 19.95 15.33
C ALA A 28 14.97 19.82 15.02
N TYR A 29 15.33 18.83 14.21
CA TYR A 29 16.72 18.63 13.81
C TYR A 29 17.19 19.73 12.83
N ARG A 30 16.27 20.28 12.02
CA ARG A 30 16.58 21.33 11.03
C ARG A 30 16.05 22.70 11.45
N PRO A 31 16.85 23.77 11.31
CA PRO A 31 16.39 25.14 11.53
C PRO A 31 15.52 25.68 10.39
N ALA A 32 15.66 25.17 9.16
CA ALA A 32 14.92 25.61 7.97
C ALA A 32 14.14 24.45 7.33
N HIS A 33 12.92 24.74 6.88
CA HIS A 33 11.96 23.76 6.32
C HIS A 33 11.58 24.04 4.86
N PHE A 34 12.24 25.01 4.22
CA PHE A 34 11.94 25.44 2.85
C PHE A 34 12.72 24.69 1.76
N SER A 35 13.79 23.98 2.13
CA SER A 35 14.61 23.17 1.22
C SER A 35 14.63 21.70 1.68
N ASP A 36 14.52 20.79 0.71
CA ASP A 36 14.68 19.35 0.96
C ASP A 36 16.18 19.02 1.10
N GLN A 37 16.63 18.79 2.34
CA GLN A 37 18.03 18.49 2.65
C GLN A 37 18.11 17.31 3.61
N PRO A 38 18.33 16.06 3.17
CA PRO A 38 18.38 14.89 4.06
C PRO A 38 19.38 15.04 5.21
N LEU A 39 19.16 14.27 6.28
CA LEU A 39 20.20 14.06 7.29
C LEU A 39 21.44 13.45 6.61
N SER A 40 22.60 14.01 6.88
CA SER A 40 23.90 13.48 6.48
C SER A 40 24.25 12.20 7.26
N ALA A 41 25.18 11.42 6.73
CA ALA A 41 25.61 10.18 7.38
C ALA A 41 26.16 10.41 8.80
N SER A 42 26.87 11.53 9.03
CA SER A 42 27.38 11.91 10.34
C SER A 42 26.25 12.29 11.31
N GLU A 43 25.24 13.02 10.83
CA GLU A 43 24.08 13.41 11.64
C GLU A 43 23.26 12.19 12.07
N VAL A 44 23.02 11.24 11.16
CA VAL A 44 22.34 9.98 11.46
C VAL A 44 23.12 9.17 12.49
N ARG A 45 24.44 9.01 12.32
CA ARG A 45 25.27 8.29 13.29
C ARG A 45 25.23 8.91 14.68
N GLN A 46 25.37 10.23 14.74
CA GLN A 46 25.33 10.95 16.00
C GLN A 46 23.97 10.76 16.67
N LEU A 47 22.86 10.94 15.93
CA LEU A 47 21.52 10.78 16.48
C LEU A 47 21.27 9.35 16.98
N CYS A 48 21.65 8.34 16.20
CA CYS A 48 21.57 6.94 16.61
C CYS A 48 22.38 6.64 17.87
N THR A 49 23.58 7.23 18.00
CA THR A 49 24.45 7.05 19.16
C THR A 49 23.89 7.76 20.40
N ASP A 50 23.47 9.01 20.25
CA ASP A 50 22.98 9.86 21.34
C ASP A 50 21.66 9.32 21.91
N GLU A 51 20.76 8.85 21.04
CA GLU A 51 19.44 8.33 21.43
C GLU A 51 19.42 6.81 21.64
N GLY A 52 20.52 6.10 21.35
CA GLY A 52 20.62 4.65 21.47
C GLY A 52 19.61 3.89 20.60
N VAL A 53 19.48 4.26 19.32
CA VAL A 53 18.55 3.67 18.35
C VAL A 53 19.27 3.21 17.08
N ASP A 54 18.76 2.16 16.44
CA ASP A 54 19.40 1.56 15.26
C ASP A 54 19.09 2.28 13.94
N ALA A 55 18.01 3.06 13.91
CA ALA A 55 17.55 3.74 12.71
C ALA A 55 16.77 5.02 13.04
N VAL A 56 16.67 5.91 12.06
CA VAL A 56 15.94 7.17 12.16
C VAL A 56 14.91 7.24 11.02
N ILE A 57 13.66 7.56 11.38
CA ILE A 57 12.62 7.94 10.41
C ILE A 57 12.41 9.45 10.51
N SER A 58 12.80 10.20 9.48
CA SER A 58 12.67 11.65 9.45
C SER A 58 11.45 12.10 8.64
N LEU A 59 10.72 13.09 9.16
CA LEU A 59 9.74 13.86 8.40
C LEU A 59 10.41 15.09 7.80
N ASP A 60 10.81 14.97 6.54
CA ASP A 60 11.56 16.01 5.83
C ASP A 60 10.65 17.12 5.30
N ARG A 61 9.42 16.77 4.93
CA ARG A 61 8.45 17.72 4.37
C ARG A 61 7.01 17.27 4.61
N LEU A 62 6.15 18.23 4.96
CA LEU A 62 4.70 18.06 5.05
C LEU A 62 4.00 19.36 4.63
N LEU A 63 3.45 19.38 3.41
CA LEU A 63 2.79 20.56 2.84
C LEU A 63 1.30 20.29 2.66
N PHE A 64 0.49 21.31 2.95
CA PHE A 64 -0.95 21.29 2.77
C PHE A 64 -1.36 22.43 1.84
N ASN A 65 -2.26 22.15 0.91
CA ASN A 65 -2.87 23.11 0.00
C ASN A 65 -4.38 22.98 0.14
N VAL A 66 -4.98 23.96 0.82
CA VAL A 66 -6.43 24.00 1.07
C VAL A 66 -7.10 24.71 -0.09
N LYS A 67 -8.05 24.04 -0.73
CA LYS A 67 -8.88 24.57 -1.81
C LYS A 67 -10.31 24.74 -1.31
N GLY A 68 -10.70 25.98 -1.06
CA GLY A 68 -12.05 26.37 -0.70
C GLY A 68 -12.24 27.87 -0.85
N ASP A 69 -13.49 28.28 -1.02
CA ASP A 69 -13.88 29.66 -1.20
C ASP A 69 -14.43 30.24 0.10
N VAL A 70 -13.99 31.46 0.39
CA VAL A 70 -14.52 32.30 1.46
C VAL A 70 -15.05 33.56 0.81
N ASN A 71 -16.32 33.88 1.06
CA ASN A 71 -16.91 35.09 0.49
C ASN A 71 -16.45 36.36 1.25
N PRO A 72 -16.70 37.57 0.71
CA PRO A 72 -16.27 38.82 1.33
C PRO A 72 -16.82 39.08 2.75
N LEU A 73 -17.87 38.37 3.16
CA LEU A 73 -18.48 38.46 4.49
C LEU A 73 -17.94 37.37 5.45
N TYR A 74 -16.85 36.68 5.09
CA TYR A 74 -16.25 35.60 5.86
C TYR A 74 -17.17 34.41 6.13
N PHE A 75 -17.98 34.04 5.14
CA PHE A 75 -18.66 32.75 5.13
C PHE A 75 -17.84 31.74 4.33
N LEU A 76 -17.63 30.55 4.89
CA LEU A 76 -17.07 29.43 4.14
C LEU A 76 -18.14 28.91 3.17
N THR A 77 -17.95 29.12 1.87
CA THR A 77 -18.94 28.74 0.86
C THR A 77 -18.69 27.35 0.27
N THR A 78 -17.48 26.80 0.45
CA THR A 78 -17.12 25.45 -0.02
C THR A 78 -17.13 24.47 1.14
N ASN A 79 -18.14 23.60 1.19
CA ASN A 79 -18.24 22.49 2.13
C ASN A 79 -18.75 21.23 1.38
N PRO A 80 -17.98 20.12 1.31
CA PRO A 80 -16.64 19.97 1.84
C PRO A 80 -15.58 20.71 1.02
N PHE A 81 -14.60 21.32 1.68
CA PHE A 81 -13.41 21.85 1.00
C PHE A 81 -12.37 20.75 0.80
N ARG A 82 -11.47 20.95 -0.17
CA ARG A 82 -10.41 19.98 -0.49
C ARG A 82 -9.12 20.34 0.23
N VAL A 83 -8.44 19.35 0.78
CA VAL A 83 -7.10 19.47 1.35
C VAL A 83 -6.19 18.54 0.56
N GLU A 84 -5.32 19.12 -0.25
CA GLU A 84 -4.25 18.40 -0.91
C GLU A 84 -3.05 18.36 0.04
N VAL A 85 -2.47 17.19 0.25
CA VAL A 85 -1.34 16.99 1.15
C VAL A 85 -0.22 16.27 0.43
N THR A 86 1.00 16.77 0.58
CA THR A 86 2.20 16.09 0.10
C THR A 86 3.25 16.04 1.19
N GLY A 87 4.07 14.98 1.19
CA GLY A 87 5.13 14.84 2.17
C GLY A 87 6.27 13.94 1.72
N THR A 88 7.34 13.97 2.49
CA THR A 88 8.52 13.12 2.29
C THR A 88 8.97 12.59 3.64
N LEU A 89 9.05 11.26 3.76
CA LEU A 89 9.68 10.55 4.86
C LEU A 89 10.97 9.89 4.38
N ARG A 90 11.98 9.79 5.24
CA ARG A 90 13.20 9.02 4.96
C ARG A 90 13.52 8.07 6.11
N LEU A 91 13.83 6.83 5.77
CA LEU A 91 14.42 5.85 6.69
C LEU A 91 15.93 5.85 6.49
N SER A 92 16.64 6.09 7.58
CA SER A 92 18.10 6.16 7.62
C SER A 92 18.67 5.22 8.67
N ILE A 93 19.83 4.64 8.36
CA ILE A 93 20.61 3.79 9.27
C ILE A 93 22.02 4.36 9.40
N PRO A 94 22.74 4.10 10.50
CA PRO A 94 24.10 4.61 10.72
C PRO A 94 25.12 3.87 9.83
N SER A 95 25.07 4.09 8.52
CA SER A 95 25.94 3.47 7.51
C SER A 95 26.70 4.51 6.69
N ASP A 96 27.99 4.26 6.44
CA ASP A 96 28.83 5.10 5.58
C ASP A 96 28.53 4.94 4.09
N THR A 97 28.01 3.78 3.68
CA THR A 97 27.78 3.47 2.26
C THR A 97 26.38 3.85 1.80
N LEU A 98 25.38 3.64 2.66
CA LEU A 98 23.96 3.84 2.34
C LEU A 98 23.22 4.40 3.58
N PRO A 99 23.45 5.68 3.94
CA PRO A 99 22.83 6.30 5.12
C PRO A 99 21.31 6.46 4.97
N THR A 100 20.79 6.59 3.74
CA THR A 100 19.34 6.57 3.46
C THR A 100 18.97 5.26 2.79
N VAL A 101 18.20 4.43 3.49
CA VAL A 101 17.74 3.12 3.01
C VAL A 101 16.50 3.27 2.14
N ARG A 102 15.60 4.19 2.51
CA ARG A 102 14.32 4.34 1.83
C ARG A 102 13.79 5.77 1.89
N VAL A 103 13.23 6.23 0.78
CA VAL A 103 12.50 7.49 0.68
C VAL A 103 11.04 7.19 0.35
N VAL A 104 10.12 7.71 1.16
CA VAL A 104 8.68 7.55 0.97
C VAL A 104 8.08 8.89 0.62
N HIS A 105 7.57 9.00 -0.61
CA HIS A 105 6.82 10.17 -1.05
C HIS A 105 5.33 9.96 -0.78
N LEU A 106 4.73 10.94 -0.12
CA LEU A 106 3.32 10.94 0.27
C LEU A 106 2.57 11.96 -0.59
N SER A 107 1.40 11.57 -1.07
CA SER A 107 0.47 12.46 -1.79
C SER A 107 -0.95 11.95 -1.61
N ASP A 108 -1.86 12.82 -1.20
CA ASP A 108 -3.29 12.50 -1.13
C ASP A 108 -4.14 13.78 -1.27
N THR A 109 -5.44 13.61 -1.52
CA THR A 109 -6.43 14.69 -1.53
C THR A 109 -7.65 14.26 -0.76
N LEU A 110 -7.93 14.97 0.34
CA LEU A 110 -9.04 14.67 1.23
C LEU A 110 -10.12 15.74 1.12
N ARG A 111 -11.37 15.35 1.38
CA ARG A 111 -12.52 16.27 1.44
C ARG A 111 -12.89 16.44 2.90
N ALA A 112 -12.71 17.64 3.44
CA ALA A 112 -13.05 17.97 4.81
C ALA A 112 -14.46 18.58 4.84
N ALA A 113 -15.40 17.84 5.42
CA ALA A 113 -16.77 18.28 5.64
C ALA A 113 -16.96 18.73 7.09
N PHE A 114 -17.75 19.78 7.28
CA PHE A 114 -18.14 20.27 8.61
C PHE A 114 -19.67 20.31 8.70
N GLU A 115 -20.19 20.04 9.89
CA GLU A 115 -21.61 20.20 10.17
C GLU A 115 -21.94 21.68 10.43
N GLY A 116 -23.07 22.14 9.90
CA GLY A 116 -23.54 23.51 10.06
C GLY A 116 -22.79 24.54 9.20
N THR A 117 -23.11 25.81 9.41
CA THR A 117 -22.50 26.94 8.70
C THR A 117 -21.32 27.49 9.50
N ILE A 118 -20.17 27.65 8.85
CA ILE A 118 -18.97 28.23 9.45
C ILE A 118 -18.87 29.70 9.06
N ASN A 119 -19.07 30.58 10.05
CA ASN A 119 -19.21 32.02 9.85
C ASN A 119 -18.17 32.78 10.66
N GLY A 120 -17.49 33.72 10.02
CA GLY A 120 -16.49 34.58 10.63
C GLY A 120 -15.07 34.04 10.51
N ALA A 121 -14.11 34.96 10.43
CA ALA A 121 -12.73 34.64 10.11
C ALA A 121 -12.06 33.67 11.13
N GLU A 122 -12.39 33.79 12.42
CA GLU A 122 -11.84 32.89 13.44
C GLU A 122 -12.42 31.48 13.36
N ALA A 123 -13.73 31.35 13.14
CA ALA A 123 -14.37 30.05 12.94
C ALA A 123 -13.81 29.34 11.70
N ILE A 124 -13.57 30.08 10.62
CA ILE A 124 -12.92 29.55 9.41
C ILE A 124 -11.48 29.09 9.71
N ARG A 125 -10.68 29.91 10.40
CA ARG A 125 -9.31 29.53 10.79
C ARG A 125 -9.31 28.27 11.64
N GLN A 126 -10.23 28.17 12.60
CA GLN A 126 -10.33 27.00 13.46
C GLN A 126 -10.76 25.76 12.67
N ALA A 127 -11.74 25.87 11.78
CA ALA A 127 -12.16 24.78 10.90
C ALA A 127 -10.99 24.27 10.03
N ILE A 128 -10.23 25.19 9.41
CA ILE A 128 -9.04 24.83 8.64
C ILE A 128 -8.01 24.14 9.53
N ARG A 129 -7.72 24.66 10.73
CA ARG A 129 -6.78 24.02 11.67
C ARG A 129 -7.20 22.61 12.06
N THR A 130 -8.48 22.40 12.36
CA THR A 130 -9.03 21.07 12.65
C THR A 130 -8.88 20.15 11.44
N ALA A 131 -9.24 20.59 10.24
CA ALA A 131 -9.05 19.78 9.03
C ALA A 131 -7.58 19.41 8.80
N LEU A 132 -6.65 20.36 8.94
CA LEU A 132 -5.22 20.07 8.79
C LEU A 132 -4.69 19.09 9.85
N TYR A 133 -5.22 19.17 11.08
CA TYR A 133 -4.91 18.22 12.14
C TYR A 133 -5.39 16.81 11.77
N GLU A 134 -6.67 16.63 11.45
CA GLU A 134 -7.24 15.34 11.05
C GLU A 134 -6.54 14.74 9.83
N VAL A 135 -6.27 15.56 8.80
CA VAL A 135 -5.50 15.13 7.63
C VAL A 135 -4.09 14.69 8.03
N SER A 136 -3.45 15.39 8.99
CA SER A 136 -2.12 14.99 9.46
C SER A 136 -2.13 13.64 10.18
N LEU A 137 -3.17 13.36 10.98
CA LEU A 137 -3.33 12.06 11.65
C LEU A 137 -3.57 10.95 10.62
N TYR A 138 -4.50 11.15 9.69
CA TYR A 138 -4.78 10.20 8.61
C TYR A 138 -3.52 9.89 7.79
N MET A 139 -2.75 10.92 7.42
CA MET A 139 -1.54 10.73 6.62
C MET A 139 -0.41 10.05 7.41
N ALA A 140 -0.36 10.19 8.73
CA ALA A 140 0.58 9.49 9.59
C ALA A 140 0.20 8.00 9.73
N GLU A 141 -1.08 7.71 9.92
CA GLU A 141 -1.58 6.33 9.98
C GLU A 141 -1.33 5.61 8.65
N LYS A 142 -1.70 6.23 7.52
CA LYS A 142 -1.49 5.66 6.19
C LYS A 142 -0.01 5.43 5.87
N SER A 143 0.87 6.34 6.27
CA SER A 143 2.31 6.20 6.01
C SER A 143 3.00 5.20 6.94
N SER A 144 2.44 4.92 8.12
CA SER A 144 2.99 3.92 9.06
C SER A 144 3.12 2.53 8.43
N LEU A 145 2.17 2.16 7.57
CA LEU A 145 2.17 0.90 6.80
C LEU A 145 3.42 0.73 5.93
N GLN A 146 4.13 1.81 5.62
CA GLN A 146 5.38 1.77 4.87
C GLN A 146 6.53 1.21 5.71
N PHE A 147 6.42 1.20 7.04
CA PHE A 147 7.49 0.78 7.95
C PHE A 147 7.14 -0.48 8.74
N VAL A 148 5.93 -1.04 8.58
CA VAL A 148 5.52 -2.23 9.32
C VAL A 148 4.91 -3.29 8.40
N PRO A 149 5.10 -4.59 8.70
CA PRO A 149 4.31 -5.64 8.05
C PRO A 149 2.82 -5.40 8.27
N HIS A 150 2.02 -5.56 7.22
CA HIS A 150 0.58 -5.35 7.29
C HIS A 150 -0.16 -6.22 6.27
N TRP A 151 -1.44 -6.43 6.53
CA TRP A 151 -2.34 -7.13 5.61
C TRP A 151 -2.89 -6.15 4.58
N GLU A 152 -2.74 -6.48 3.30
CA GLU A 152 -3.36 -5.73 2.21
C GLU A 152 -4.53 -6.52 1.60
N SER A 153 -5.71 -5.89 1.61
CA SER A 153 -6.87 -6.41 0.90
C SER A 153 -6.65 -6.35 -0.60
N ASN A 154 -6.83 -7.47 -1.27
CA ASN A 154 -6.53 -7.64 -2.68
C ASN A 154 -7.67 -8.38 -3.37
N VAL A 155 -8.15 -7.84 -4.50
CA VAL A 155 -9.18 -8.48 -5.31
C VAL A 155 -8.52 -9.39 -6.34
N ARG A 156 -9.04 -10.61 -6.49
CA ARG A 156 -8.62 -11.58 -7.51
C ARG A 156 -9.78 -11.87 -8.47
N TRP A 157 -9.45 -11.96 -9.75
CA TRP A 157 -10.39 -12.30 -10.80
C TRP A 157 -10.15 -13.74 -11.23
N TYR A 158 -11.22 -14.50 -11.42
CA TYR A 158 -11.17 -15.80 -12.07
C TYR A 158 -12.10 -15.80 -13.29
N TYR A 159 -11.84 -16.69 -14.25
CA TYR A 159 -12.68 -16.86 -15.44
C TYR A 159 -13.86 -17.77 -15.13
N THR A 160 -14.97 -17.56 -15.82
CA THR A 160 -16.15 -18.43 -15.79
C THR A 160 -16.47 -18.94 -17.20
N ALA A 161 -17.19 -20.06 -17.31
CA ALA A 161 -17.67 -20.56 -18.60
C ALA A 161 -18.96 -21.40 -18.47
N SER A 162 -19.62 -21.66 -19.59
CA SER A 162 -20.99 -22.19 -19.62
C SER A 162 -21.14 -23.71 -19.48
N SER A 163 -20.05 -24.48 -19.62
CA SER A 163 -20.12 -25.95 -19.51
C SER A 163 -20.45 -26.40 -18.08
N SER A 164 -21.03 -27.59 -17.92
CA SER A 164 -21.43 -28.13 -16.61
C SER A 164 -20.27 -28.15 -15.61
N ALA A 165 -19.10 -28.66 -16.00
CA ALA A 165 -17.93 -28.72 -15.14
C ALA A 165 -17.41 -27.32 -14.74
N TRP A 166 -17.45 -26.35 -15.65
CA TRP A 166 -17.10 -24.97 -15.30
C TRP A 166 -18.08 -24.36 -14.30
N LYS A 167 -19.38 -24.55 -14.50
CA LYS A 167 -20.41 -24.07 -13.56
C LYS A 167 -20.29 -24.73 -12.18
N GLU A 168 -19.92 -26.00 -12.14
CA GLU A 168 -19.65 -26.72 -10.90
C GLU A 168 -18.46 -26.09 -10.16
N ALA A 169 -17.33 -25.86 -10.85
CA ALA A 169 -16.16 -25.20 -10.28
C ALA A 169 -16.47 -23.76 -9.83
N ASP A 170 -17.22 -23.01 -10.64
CA ASP A 170 -17.65 -21.64 -10.33
C ASP A 170 -18.55 -21.61 -9.07
N ALA A 171 -19.43 -22.60 -8.89
CA ALA A 171 -20.25 -22.73 -7.70
C ALA A 171 -19.42 -23.05 -6.44
N TYR A 172 -18.40 -23.91 -6.56
CA TYR A 172 -17.45 -24.14 -5.47
C TYR A 172 -16.66 -22.87 -5.11
N ALA A 173 -16.12 -22.17 -6.11
CA ALA A 173 -15.39 -20.92 -5.89
C ALA A 173 -16.27 -19.84 -5.23
N ALA A 174 -17.53 -19.70 -5.67
CA ALA A 174 -18.49 -18.78 -5.07
C ALA A 174 -18.85 -19.12 -3.62
N ALA A 175 -18.70 -20.39 -3.22
CA ALA A 175 -18.87 -20.86 -1.84
C ALA A 175 -17.54 -20.90 -1.04
N GLU A 176 -16.48 -20.25 -1.55
CA GLU A 176 -15.13 -20.22 -0.97
C GLU A 176 -14.47 -21.61 -0.82
N LYS A 177 -14.99 -22.61 -1.55
CA LYS A 177 -14.47 -23.99 -1.62
C LYS A 177 -13.40 -24.10 -2.71
N TRP A 178 -12.30 -23.38 -2.50
CA TRP A 178 -11.25 -23.20 -3.52
C TRP A 178 -10.52 -24.50 -3.88
N LYS A 179 -10.37 -25.44 -2.93
CA LYS A 179 -9.72 -26.73 -3.20
C LYS A 179 -10.56 -27.60 -4.14
N GLU A 180 -11.87 -27.63 -3.92
CA GLU A 180 -12.83 -28.35 -4.75
C GLU A 180 -12.94 -27.74 -6.15
N ALA A 181 -12.96 -26.41 -6.25
CA ALA A 181 -12.90 -25.71 -7.53
C ALA A 181 -11.59 -26.03 -8.29
N SER A 182 -10.44 -25.99 -7.60
CA SER A 182 -9.12 -26.29 -8.17
C SER A 182 -9.08 -27.70 -8.78
N ALA A 183 -9.62 -28.71 -8.08
CA ALA A 183 -9.64 -30.09 -8.57
C ALA A 183 -10.36 -30.22 -9.93
N ILE A 184 -11.48 -29.51 -10.11
CA ILE A 184 -12.22 -29.51 -11.38
C ILE A 184 -11.44 -28.77 -12.46
N TRP A 185 -10.86 -27.61 -12.14
CA TRP A 185 -10.07 -26.83 -13.10
C TRP A 185 -8.81 -27.58 -13.55
N HIS A 186 -8.14 -28.32 -12.67
CA HIS A 186 -7.03 -29.22 -13.02
C HIS A 186 -7.47 -30.29 -14.02
N ARG A 187 -8.57 -31.01 -13.74
CA ARG A 187 -9.10 -32.02 -14.67
C ARG A 187 -9.41 -31.42 -16.05
N LEU A 188 -10.03 -30.25 -16.09
CA LEU A 188 -10.34 -29.55 -17.33
C LEU A 188 -9.08 -29.10 -18.08
N TYR A 189 -8.03 -28.72 -17.35
CA TYR A 189 -6.77 -28.25 -17.91
C TYR A 189 -6.04 -29.38 -18.65
N GLU A 190 -6.08 -30.59 -18.10
CA GLU A 190 -5.48 -31.79 -18.71
C GLU A 190 -6.24 -32.27 -19.95
N GLN A 191 -7.56 -32.08 -19.98
CA GLN A 191 -8.43 -32.55 -21.06
C GLN A 191 -8.43 -31.65 -22.31
N THR A 192 -8.00 -30.38 -22.18
CA THR A 192 -8.11 -29.42 -23.28
C THR A 192 -6.81 -29.19 -24.02
N SER A 193 -6.87 -29.22 -25.35
CA SER A 193 -5.79 -28.77 -26.24
C SER A 193 -5.91 -27.29 -26.64
N ASN A 194 -7.01 -26.63 -26.29
CA ASN A 194 -7.22 -25.23 -26.62
C ASN A 194 -6.35 -24.33 -25.73
N TRP A 195 -5.33 -23.70 -26.32
CA TRP A 195 -4.37 -22.85 -25.60
C TRP A 195 -5.06 -21.77 -24.74
N LYS A 196 -6.13 -21.15 -25.26
CA LYS A 196 -6.85 -20.07 -24.56
C LYS A 196 -7.61 -20.60 -23.36
N LEU A 197 -8.17 -21.82 -23.47
CA LEU A 197 -8.82 -22.48 -22.35
C LEU A 197 -7.78 -22.93 -21.31
N ARG A 198 -6.64 -23.47 -21.72
CA ARG A 198 -5.50 -23.79 -20.83
C ARG A 198 -5.04 -22.55 -20.07
N ALA A 199 -4.88 -21.41 -20.75
CA ALA A 199 -4.46 -20.16 -20.12
C ALA A 199 -5.45 -19.70 -19.03
N ARG A 200 -6.75 -19.78 -19.31
CA ARG A 200 -7.82 -19.42 -18.35
C ARG A 200 -7.85 -20.36 -17.15
N LEU A 201 -7.77 -21.67 -17.39
CA LEU A 201 -7.76 -22.68 -16.33
C LEU A 201 -6.52 -22.55 -15.45
N ALA A 202 -5.33 -22.33 -16.04
CA ALA A 202 -4.12 -22.04 -15.29
C ALA A 202 -4.27 -20.79 -14.39
N SER A 203 -4.95 -19.74 -14.89
CA SER A 203 -5.25 -18.55 -14.09
C SER A 203 -6.16 -18.86 -12.90
N ASN A 204 -7.21 -19.65 -13.10
CA ASN A 204 -8.14 -20.04 -12.03
C ASN A 204 -7.48 -20.97 -10.98
N ILE A 205 -6.65 -21.92 -11.43
CA ILE A 205 -5.86 -22.78 -10.54
C ILE A 205 -4.92 -21.91 -9.69
N ALA A 206 -4.19 -20.96 -10.30
CA ALA A 206 -3.32 -20.05 -9.57
C ALA A 206 -4.06 -19.31 -8.44
N VAL A 207 -5.25 -18.78 -8.74
CA VAL A 207 -6.10 -18.13 -7.74
C VAL A 207 -6.50 -19.09 -6.62
N SER A 208 -6.89 -20.33 -6.97
CA SER A 208 -7.28 -21.34 -5.97
C SER A 208 -6.14 -21.73 -5.03
N GLU A 209 -4.94 -21.91 -5.58
CA GLU A 209 -3.74 -22.21 -4.82
C GLU A 209 -3.34 -21.04 -3.93
N GLU A 210 -3.49 -19.79 -4.41
CA GLU A 210 -3.27 -18.58 -3.61
C GLU A 210 -4.21 -18.56 -2.39
N PHE A 211 -5.51 -18.79 -2.59
CA PHE A 211 -6.48 -18.86 -1.49
C PHE A 211 -6.30 -20.06 -0.57
N SER A 212 -5.64 -21.11 -1.04
CA SER A 212 -5.30 -22.30 -0.23
C SER A 212 -4.00 -22.15 0.55
N GLY A 213 -3.29 -21.02 0.41
CA GLY A 213 -2.01 -20.75 1.07
C GLY A 213 -0.79 -21.35 0.36
N ASN A 214 -0.98 -21.99 -0.80
CA ASN A 214 0.07 -22.66 -1.56
C ASN A 214 0.77 -21.66 -2.51
N LEU A 215 1.44 -20.64 -1.94
CA LEU A 215 1.98 -19.51 -2.71
C LEU A 215 2.98 -19.92 -3.81
N SER A 216 3.76 -20.99 -3.59
CA SER A 216 4.68 -21.52 -4.62
C SER A 216 3.92 -22.04 -5.84
N LEU A 217 2.91 -22.90 -5.61
CA LEU A 217 2.09 -23.45 -6.70
C LEU A 217 1.28 -22.35 -7.39
N ALA A 218 0.75 -21.40 -6.62
CA ALA A 218 0.04 -20.25 -7.16
C ALA A 218 0.92 -19.45 -8.14
N SER A 219 2.18 -19.17 -7.75
CA SER A 219 3.14 -18.48 -8.60
C SER A 219 3.43 -19.26 -9.89
N ASP A 220 3.65 -20.57 -9.80
CA ASP A 220 3.93 -21.42 -10.97
C ASP A 220 2.75 -21.42 -11.96
N TRP A 221 1.52 -21.55 -11.45
CA TRP A 221 0.32 -21.54 -12.28
C TRP A 221 0.02 -20.16 -12.88
N ALA A 222 0.31 -19.08 -12.17
CA ALA A 222 0.19 -17.72 -12.68
C ALA A 222 1.17 -17.49 -13.84
N ASP A 223 2.42 -17.94 -13.70
CA ASP A 223 3.43 -17.88 -14.77
C ASP A 223 3.01 -18.73 -15.98
N ARG A 224 2.47 -19.93 -15.77
CA ARG A 224 1.93 -20.77 -16.85
C ARG A 224 0.82 -20.05 -17.61
N SER A 225 -0.12 -19.41 -16.90
CA SER A 225 -1.19 -18.65 -17.54
C SER A 225 -0.63 -17.50 -18.39
N TYR A 226 0.28 -16.72 -17.82
CA TYR A 226 0.93 -15.61 -18.52
C TYR A 226 1.71 -16.08 -19.76
N ALA A 227 2.46 -17.19 -19.66
CA ALA A 227 3.21 -17.77 -20.77
C ALA A 227 2.29 -18.14 -21.96
N HIS A 228 1.16 -18.81 -21.71
CA HIS A 228 0.19 -19.12 -22.77
C HIS A 228 -0.30 -17.87 -23.51
N TYR A 229 -0.60 -16.79 -22.78
CA TYR A 229 -1.03 -15.51 -23.38
C TYR A 229 0.10 -14.79 -24.11
N LEU A 230 1.34 -14.89 -23.62
CA LEU A 230 2.51 -14.26 -24.23
C LEU A 230 2.86 -14.92 -25.57
N GLU A 231 2.90 -16.26 -25.59
CA GLU A 231 3.11 -17.06 -26.82
C GLU A 231 2.08 -16.73 -27.90
N HIS A 232 0.85 -16.42 -27.49
CA HIS A 232 -0.26 -16.06 -28.38
C HIS A 232 -0.58 -14.57 -28.32
N SER A 233 0.43 -13.71 -28.13
CA SER A 233 0.24 -12.27 -27.95
C SER A 233 -0.48 -11.59 -29.12
N SER A 234 -0.28 -12.06 -30.36
CA SER A 234 -0.98 -11.56 -31.55
C SER A 234 -2.49 -11.83 -31.53
N ALA A 235 -2.93 -12.89 -30.84
CA ALA A 235 -4.34 -13.29 -30.69
C ALA A 235 -4.93 -12.87 -29.32
N THR A 236 -4.16 -12.14 -28.50
CA THR A 236 -4.51 -11.78 -27.14
C THR A 236 -4.75 -10.28 -27.02
N ALA A 237 -5.86 -9.90 -26.39
CA ALA A 237 -6.12 -8.49 -26.09
C ALA A 237 -5.01 -7.93 -25.16
N PRO A 238 -4.43 -6.75 -25.44
CA PRO A 238 -3.36 -6.18 -24.62
C PRO A 238 -3.72 -6.06 -23.13
N THR A 239 -4.99 -5.76 -22.82
CA THR A 239 -5.51 -5.68 -21.45
C THR A 239 -5.47 -7.02 -20.72
N THR A 240 -5.73 -8.13 -21.42
CA THR A 240 -5.67 -9.47 -20.83
C THR A 240 -4.24 -9.87 -20.55
N LEU A 241 -3.32 -9.62 -21.50
CA LEU A 241 -1.91 -9.89 -21.34
C LEU A 241 -1.32 -9.09 -20.17
N ASP A 242 -1.61 -7.78 -20.09
CA ASP A 242 -1.15 -6.93 -18.98
C ASP A 242 -1.70 -7.39 -17.62
N ARG A 243 -2.99 -7.77 -17.56
CA ARG A 243 -3.59 -8.30 -16.33
C ARG A 243 -2.87 -9.55 -15.84
N GLN A 244 -2.58 -10.50 -16.73
CA GLN A 244 -1.91 -11.76 -16.35
C GLN A 244 -0.45 -11.51 -15.98
N ARG A 245 0.24 -10.61 -16.69
CA ARG A 245 1.59 -10.16 -16.33
C ARG A 245 1.64 -9.57 -14.92
N ARG A 246 0.71 -8.66 -14.59
CA ARG A 246 0.62 -8.04 -13.26
C ARG A 246 0.32 -9.07 -12.18
N TYR A 247 -0.56 -10.03 -12.46
CA TYR A 247 -0.89 -11.07 -11.49
C TYR A 247 0.29 -12.00 -11.21
N ALA A 248 0.99 -12.48 -12.25
CA ALA A 248 2.20 -13.29 -12.10
C ALA A 248 3.31 -12.53 -11.33
N ALA A 249 3.51 -11.25 -11.63
CA ALA A 249 4.46 -10.41 -10.89
C ALA A 249 4.06 -10.25 -9.41
N ALA A 250 2.77 -10.01 -9.13
CA ALA A 250 2.26 -9.92 -7.76
C ALA A 250 2.48 -11.22 -6.99
N MET A 251 2.33 -12.38 -7.63
CA MET A 251 2.55 -13.67 -6.97
C MET A 251 4.00 -13.91 -6.59
N LYS A 252 4.94 -13.53 -7.46
CA LYS A 252 6.37 -13.56 -7.14
C LYS A 252 6.71 -12.66 -5.96
N GLN A 253 6.16 -11.45 -5.92
CA GLN A 253 6.35 -10.54 -4.78
C GLN A 253 5.78 -11.15 -3.49
N ARG A 254 4.58 -11.72 -3.53
CA ARG A 254 3.98 -12.37 -2.35
C ARG A 254 4.80 -13.56 -1.86
N LEU A 255 5.33 -14.39 -2.76
CA LEU A 255 6.18 -15.52 -2.41
C LEU A 255 7.50 -15.06 -1.76
N LEU A 256 8.12 -14.00 -2.30
CA LEU A 256 9.30 -13.39 -1.69
C LEU A 256 8.99 -12.84 -0.30
N SER A 257 7.92 -12.05 -0.16
CA SER A 257 7.51 -11.50 1.13
C SER A 257 7.22 -12.59 2.16
N ASP A 258 6.53 -13.67 1.78
CA ASP A 258 6.28 -14.83 2.66
C ASP A 258 7.58 -15.49 3.11
N SER A 259 8.55 -15.65 2.20
CA SER A 259 9.85 -16.23 2.54
C SER A 259 10.65 -15.34 3.50
N GLU A 260 10.61 -14.02 3.33
CA GLU A 260 11.28 -13.08 4.23
C GLU A 260 10.60 -13.03 5.60
N LEU A 261 9.26 -13.07 5.64
CA LEU A 261 8.51 -13.14 6.91
C LEU A 261 8.82 -14.41 7.69
N LYS A 262 8.98 -15.55 7.02
CA LYS A 262 9.33 -16.82 7.68
C LYS A 262 10.72 -16.78 8.30
N LYS A 263 11.71 -16.20 7.62
CA LYS A 263 13.07 -16.01 8.16
C LYS A 263 13.10 -15.15 9.42
N LEU A 264 12.12 -14.26 9.60
CA LEU A 264 12.02 -13.40 10.77
C LEU A 264 11.33 -14.07 11.97
N ALA A 265 10.67 -15.22 11.76
CA ALA A 265 9.98 -15.97 12.81
C ALA A 265 10.87 -17.07 13.44
N GLU A 266 12.06 -17.30 12.89
CA GLU A 266 13.10 -18.21 13.39
C GLU A 266 14.11 -17.45 14.26
#